data_AF-A0A6I5NAK8-F1
#
_entry.id   AF-A0A6I5NAK8-F1
#
_cell.length_a   1.000
_cell.length_b   1.000
_cell.length_c   1.000
_cell.angle_alpha   90.00
_cell.angle_beta   90.00
_cell.angle_gamma   90.00
#
_symmetry.space_group_name_H-M   'P 1'
#
loop_
_entity.id
_entity.type
_entity.pdbx_description
1 polymer ?
#
loop_
_entity_poly.entity_id
_entity_poly.type
_entity_poly.pdbx_seq_one_letter_code
_entity_poly.pdbx_strand_id
1 'polypeptide(L)'
;MLDILSELEQLSLTLDFLTRAEAQQVIEVVNDRIRDNLNAHIIDVLWKEEGRFSDILKPFTSLNISRRDTLKPFEVRKDSTGIWPWIYHHREAVWLENIRSQDLSQPLENLATGEPIDSSSLDFFKDTDSIMAVPLFFREA
;
A
#
# COMPACT_ATOMS: atom_id res chain seq x y z
N MET A 1 20.74 -12.64 -5.40
CA MET A 1 19.80 -11.53 -5.24
C MET A 1 19.75 -11.24 -3.76
N LEU A 2 20.41 -10.18 -3.31
CA LEU A 2 20.10 -9.63 -2.00
C LEU A 2 18.65 -9.16 -2.07
N ASP A 3 17.88 -9.58 -1.08
CA ASP A 3 16.43 -9.49 -1.06
C ASP A 3 16.04 -8.01 -1.00
N ILE A 4 15.30 -7.52 -2.01
CA ILE A 4 14.77 -6.13 -2.03
C ILE A 4 14.04 -5.82 -0.72
N LEU A 5 13.44 -6.84 -0.10
CA LEU A 5 12.80 -6.74 1.20
C LEU A 5 13.79 -6.36 2.31
N SER A 6 15.00 -6.93 2.33
CA SER A 6 16.05 -6.57 3.30
C SER A 6 16.59 -5.16 3.09
N GLU A 7 16.69 -4.69 1.84
CA GLU A 7 17.10 -3.31 1.54
C GLU A 7 16.01 -2.30 1.94
N LEU A 8 14.73 -2.62 1.72
CA LEU A 8 13.59 -1.82 2.16
C LEU A 8 13.48 -1.79 3.69
N GLU A 9 13.74 -2.92 4.36
CA GLU A 9 13.77 -3.03 5.81
C GLU A 9 14.89 -2.15 6.39
N GLN A 10 16.10 -2.20 5.82
CA GLN A 10 17.21 -1.32 6.22
C GLN A 10 16.91 0.17 6.00
N LEU A 11 16.26 0.53 4.89
CA LEU A 11 15.80 1.91 4.65
C LEU A 11 14.77 2.36 5.69
N SER A 12 13.86 1.47 6.10
CA SER A 12 12.86 1.75 7.13
C SER A 12 13.48 1.96 8.52
N LEU A 13 14.63 1.34 8.79
CA LEU A 13 15.35 1.40 10.08
C LEU A 13 16.31 2.60 10.21
N THR A 14 16.64 3.30 9.13
CA THR A 14 17.75 4.28 9.10
C THR A 14 17.31 5.74 9.27
N LEU A 15 16.02 6.06 9.16
CA LEU A 15 15.59 7.44 8.96
C LEU A 15 14.91 8.02 10.20
N ASP A 16 15.72 8.48 11.14
CA ASP A 16 15.18 9.24 12.27
C ASP A 16 14.62 10.59 11.82
N PHE A 17 15.15 11.27 10.79
CA PHE A 17 14.51 12.50 10.26
C PHE A 17 14.75 12.73 8.76
N LEU A 18 13.78 12.40 7.91
CA LEU A 18 13.70 12.96 6.55
C LEU A 18 12.76 14.17 6.52
N THR A 19 13.17 15.23 5.83
CA THR A 19 12.23 16.26 5.39
C THR A 19 11.25 15.68 4.37
N ARG A 20 10.10 16.34 4.19
CA ARG A 20 9.09 15.95 3.19
C ARG A 20 9.67 15.83 1.77
N ALA A 21 10.63 16.68 1.42
CA ALA A 21 11.29 16.65 0.11
C ALA A 21 12.22 15.45 -0.05
N GLU A 22 12.95 15.07 0.99
CA GLU A 22 13.82 13.88 0.96
C GLU A 22 12.99 12.60 0.95
N ALA A 23 11.88 12.56 1.70
CA ALA A 23 10.94 11.45 1.64
C ALA A 23 10.37 11.26 0.22
N GLN A 24 10.01 12.35 -0.46
CA GLN A 24 9.60 12.31 -1.88
C GLN A 24 10.67 11.71 -2.77
N GLN A 25 11.93 12.14 -2.65
CA GLN A 25 13.01 11.61 -3.47
C GLN A 25 13.24 10.11 -3.22
N VAL A 26 13.25 9.68 -1.97
CA VAL A 26 13.40 8.25 -1.62
C VAL A 26 12.25 7.44 -2.21
N ILE A 27 11.01 7.92 -2.05
CA ILE A 27 9.83 7.27 -2.57
C ILE A 27 9.86 7.16 -4.11
N GLU A 28 10.26 8.22 -4.81
CA GLU A 28 10.40 8.22 -6.26
C GLU A 28 11.43 7.19 -6.73
N VAL A 29 12.61 7.16 -6.10
CA VAL A 29 13.67 6.19 -6.42
C VAL A 29 13.20 4.76 -6.16
N VAL A 30 12.55 4.51 -5.02
CA VAL A 30 12.02 3.18 -4.68
C VAL A 30 10.94 2.76 -5.68
N ASN A 31 10.02 3.65 -6.04
CA ASN A 31 8.97 3.35 -7.02
C ASN A 31 9.54 3.04 -8.41
N ASP A 32 10.56 3.77 -8.86
CA ASP A 32 11.23 3.48 -10.12
C ASP A 32 11.89 2.10 -10.08
N ARG A 33 12.55 1.73 -8.97
CA ARG A 33 13.14 0.40 -8.80
C ARG A 33 12.10 -0.71 -8.74
N ILE A 34 10.99 -0.50 -8.02
CA ILE A 34 9.88 -1.45 -7.95
C ILE A 34 9.27 -1.65 -9.34
N ARG A 35 9.02 -0.56 -10.08
CA ARG A 35 8.53 -0.62 -11.45
C ARG A 35 9.44 -1.46 -12.32
N ASP A 36 10.73 -1.16 -12.33
CA ASP A 36 11.70 -1.80 -13.23
C ASP A 36 11.92 -3.27 -12.90
N ASN A 37 11.91 -3.64 -11.60
CA ASN A 37 12.18 -5.00 -11.15
C ASN A 37 10.93 -5.91 -11.12
N LEU A 38 9.77 -5.36 -10.74
CA LEU A 38 8.54 -6.14 -10.54
C LEU A 38 7.53 -5.96 -11.67
N ASN A 39 7.85 -5.15 -12.69
CA ASN A 39 6.93 -4.78 -13.77
C ASN A 39 5.57 -4.31 -13.22
N ALA A 40 5.61 -3.56 -12.11
CA ALA A 40 4.42 -3.11 -11.40
C ALA A 40 3.66 -2.11 -12.27
N HIS A 41 2.37 -2.36 -12.49
CA HIS A 41 1.51 -1.53 -13.34
C HIS A 41 0.89 -0.35 -12.58
N ILE A 42 0.75 -0.50 -11.26
CA ILE A 42 0.21 0.48 -10.34
C ILE A 42 1.10 0.49 -9.08
N ILE A 43 1.57 1.66 -8.69
CA ILE A 43 2.23 1.89 -7.41
C ILE A 43 1.57 3.11 -6.76
N ASP A 44 0.91 2.90 -5.63
CA ASP A 44 0.28 3.96 -4.84
C ASP A 44 1.06 4.16 -3.55
N VAL A 45 1.47 5.40 -3.28
CA VAL A 45 2.05 5.77 -1.98
C VAL A 45 1.11 6.73 -1.30
N LEU A 46 0.56 6.31 -0.16
CA LEU A 46 -0.43 7.05 0.60
C LEU A 46 0.18 7.59 1.89
N TRP A 47 -0.10 8.85 2.19
CA TRP A 47 0.27 9.51 3.43
C TRP A 47 -0.95 9.80 4.27
N LYS A 48 -0.80 9.59 5.58
CA LYS A 48 -1.83 9.97 6.55
C LYS A 48 -1.74 11.47 6.82
N GLU A 49 -2.88 12.15 6.77
CA GLU A 49 -3.04 13.48 7.32
C GLU A 49 -4.19 13.49 8.32
N GLU A 50 -4.08 14.30 9.37
CA GLU A 50 -5.17 14.49 10.32
C GLU A 50 -6.29 15.33 9.68
N GLY A 51 -7.48 14.74 9.55
CA GLY A 51 -8.69 15.46 9.18
C GLY A 51 -9.43 15.98 10.42
N ARG A 52 -10.43 16.83 10.19
CA ARG A 52 -11.21 17.46 11.27
C ARG A 52 -11.98 16.45 12.14
N PHE A 53 -12.33 15.29 11.58
CA PHE A 53 -13.16 14.27 12.24
C PHE A 53 -12.61 12.85 12.12
N SER A 54 -11.73 12.58 11.15
CA SER A 54 -11.00 11.33 11.02
C SER A 54 -9.76 11.53 10.15
N ASP A 55 -8.91 10.50 10.06
CA ASP A 55 -7.70 10.55 9.25
C ASP A 55 -8.02 10.52 7.75
N ILE A 56 -7.20 11.20 6.96
CA ILE A 56 -7.30 11.26 5.51
C ILE A 56 -6.09 10.57 4.91
N LEU A 57 -6.30 9.56 4.08
CA LEU A 57 -5.24 9.00 3.25
C LEU A 57 -5.15 9.79 1.96
N LYS A 58 -4.01 10.46 1.78
CA LYS A 58 -3.71 11.25 0.59
C LYS A 58 -2.66 10.55 -0.27
N PRO A 59 -2.90 10.42 -1.58
CA PRO A 59 -1.87 9.97 -2.49
C PRO A 59 -0.74 11.01 -2.51
N PHE A 60 0.46 10.55 -2.20
CA PHE A 60 1.67 11.34 -2.23
C PHE A 60 2.35 11.24 -3.59
N THR A 61 2.41 10.02 -4.13
CA THR A 61 2.75 9.77 -5.52
C THR A 61 1.96 8.56 -6.03
N SER A 62 1.60 8.57 -7.32
CA SER A 62 0.96 7.45 -7.98
C SER A 62 1.64 7.19 -9.31
N LEU A 63 2.26 6.02 -9.48
CA LEU A 63 2.70 5.54 -10.79
C LEU A 63 1.61 4.61 -11.34
N ASN A 64 1.01 4.99 -12.47
CA ASN A 64 -0.18 4.31 -13.00
C ASN A 64 -0.06 4.14 -14.51
N ILE A 65 0.53 3.01 -14.91
CA ILE A 65 0.75 2.64 -16.31
C ILE A 65 -0.54 2.08 -16.91
N SER A 66 -1.40 1.49 -16.08
CA SER A 66 -2.63 0.80 -16.49
C SER A 66 -3.84 1.70 -16.77
N ARG A 67 -3.66 3.03 -16.84
CA ARG A 67 -4.73 4.02 -17.07
C ARG A 67 -5.90 3.93 -16.07
N ARG A 68 -5.67 3.42 -14.86
CA ARG A 68 -6.66 3.55 -13.77
C ARG A 68 -6.85 5.05 -13.49
N ASP A 69 -8.02 5.47 -13.03
CA ASP A 69 -8.15 6.84 -12.53
C ASP A 69 -7.13 7.12 -11.43
N THR A 70 -6.59 8.34 -11.41
CA THR A 70 -5.69 8.78 -10.34
C THR A 70 -6.43 8.64 -9.01
N LEU A 71 -5.80 7.96 -8.05
CA LEU A 71 -6.35 7.83 -6.71
C LEU A 71 -6.58 9.24 -6.14
N LYS A 72 -7.73 9.45 -5.51
CA LYS A 72 -8.06 10.73 -4.85
C LYS A 72 -7.91 10.58 -3.35
N PRO A 73 -7.62 11.66 -2.61
CA PRO A 73 -7.74 11.66 -1.16
C PRO A 73 -9.09 11.08 -0.71
N PHE A 74 -9.07 10.20 0.29
CA PHE A 74 -10.28 9.69 0.92
C PHE A 74 -10.14 9.66 2.43
N GLU A 75 -11.28 9.86 3.08
CA GLU A 75 -11.40 9.86 4.53
C GLU A 75 -11.55 8.41 5.02
N VAL A 76 -10.77 8.02 6.03
CA VAL A 76 -10.84 6.68 6.61
C VAL A 76 -11.78 6.70 7.81
N ARG A 77 -13.03 6.31 7.55
CA ARG A 77 -14.06 6.15 8.55
C ARG A 77 -14.11 4.71 9.06
N LYS A 78 -14.83 4.48 10.16
CA LYS A 78 -15.02 3.14 10.73
C LYS A 78 -15.76 2.19 9.79
N ASP A 79 -16.59 2.73 8.91
CA ASP A 79 -17.41 2.02 7.93
C ASP A 79 -16.81 2.03 6.51
N SER A 80 -15.60 2.59 6.34
CA SER A 80 -14.91 2.58 5.05
C SER A 80 -14.56 1.16 4.62
N THR A 81 -14.99 0.78 3.42
CA THR A 81 -14.61 -0.47 2.74
C THR A 81 -13.44 -0.23 1.80
N GLY A 82 -12.70 -1.28 1.46
CA GLY A 82 -11.58 -1.22 0.53
C GLY A 82 -10.25 -1.65 1.14
N ILE A 83 -9.34 -2.03 0.26
CA ILE A 83 -8.01 -2.50 0.65
C ILE A 83 -7.21 -1.45 1.46
N TRP A 84 -7.31 -0.17 1.10
CA TRP A 84 -6.55 0.87 1.80
C TRP A 84 -7.08 1.17 3.22
N PRO A 85 -8.41 1.39 3.44
CA PRO A 85 -8.96 1.41 4.79
C PRO A 85 -8.64 0.16 5.60
N TRP A 86 -8.69 -1.03 4.98
CA TRP A 86 -8.34 -2.28 5.65
C TRP A 86 -6.90 -2.26 6.18
N ILE A 87 -5.92 -1.96 5.31
CA ILE A 87 -4.50 -1.86 5.69
C ILE A 87 -4.29 -0.81 6.78
N TYR A 88 -4.99 0.32 6.68
CA TYR A 88 -4.91 1.39 7.66
C TYR A 88 -5.35 0.95 9.06
N HIS A 89 -6.49 0.24 9.14
CA HIS A 89 -7.07 -0.20 10.42
C HIS A 89 -6.28 -1.36 11.02
N HIS A 90 -5.85 -2.33 10.21
CA HIS A 90 -5.18 -3.54 10.69
C HIS A 90 -3.68 -3.32 10.92
N ARG A 91 -3.06 -2.36 10.22
CA ARG A 91 -1.63 -2.04 10.33
C ARG A 91 -0.72 -3.22 10.01
N GLU A 92 -1.20 -4.12 9.15
CA GLU A 92 -0.50 -5.32 8.72
C GLU A 92 -0.07 -5.24 7.25
N ALA A 93 1.02 -5.92 6.92
CA ALA A 93 1.42 -6.11 5.54
C ALA A 93 0.43 -7.04 4.83
N VAL A 94 0.17 -6.78 3.55
CA VAL A 94 -0.72 -7.57 2.70
C VAL A 94 0.06 -8.07 1.51
N TRP A 95 -0.06 -9.37 1.23
CA TRP A 95 0.34 -9.98 -0.02
C TRP A 95 -0.75 -10.94 -0.50
N LEU A 96 -1.44 -10.54 -1.57
CA LEU A 96 -2.47 -11.32 -2.25
C LEU A 96 -2.03 -11.58 -3.69
N GLU A 97 -2.25 -12.79 -4.19
CA GLU A 97 -1.96 -13.19 -5.56
C GLU A 97 -3.12 -13.94 -6.21
N ASN A 98 -3.14 -13.94 -7.54
CA ASN A 98 -4.12 -14.65 -8.35
C ASN A 98 -5.57 -14.28 -8.03
N ILE A 99 -5.82 -13.06 -7.54
CA ILE A 99 -7.11 -12.58 -7.02
C ILE A 99 -8.25 -12.85 -8.02
N ARG A 100 -8.01 -12.68 -9.31
CA ARG A 100 -9.04 -12.86 -10.36
C ARG A 100 -9.48 -14.32 -10.54
N SER A 101 -8.66 -15.27 -10.10
CA SER A 101 -8.92 -16.71 -10.20
C SER A 101 -9.49 -17.32 -8.91
N GLN A 102 -9.53 -16.55 -7.82
CA GLN A 102 -10.03 -17.00 -6.53
C GLN A 102 -11.55 -16.73 -6.37
N ASP A 103 -12.20 -17.51 -5.51
CA ASP A 103 -13.58 -17.27 -5.09
C ASP A 103 -13.62 -16.17 -4.04
N LEU A 104 -14.00 -14.95 -4.46
CA LEU A 104 -14.09 -13.79 -3.58
C LEU A 104 -15.23 -13.88 -2.53
N SER A 105 -16.01 -14.95 -2.50
CA SER A 105 -16.93 -15.23 -1.38
C SER A 105 -16.24 -15.90 -0.18
N GLN A 106 -15.01 -16.38 -0.37
CA GLN A 106 -14.18 -16.99 0.66
C GLN A 106 -13.07 -16.02 1.11
N PRO A 107 -12.61 -16.11 2.37
CA PRO A 107 -11.42 -15.38 2.79
C PRO A 107 -10.21 -15.73 1.91
N LEU A 108 -9.44 -14.70 1.55
CA LEU A 108 -8.20 -14.85 0.78
C LEU A 108 -7.03 -15.03 1.73
N GLU A 109 -6.09 -15.89 1.39
CA GLU A 109 -4.87 -16.07 2.19
C GLU A 109 -3.93 -14.87 2.04
N ASN A 110 -3.56 -14.24 3.15
CA ASN A 110 -2.49 -13.24 3.15
C ASN A 110 -1.13 -13.94 3.18
N LEU A 111 -0.42 -13.97 2.06
CA LEU A 111 0.89 -14.63 1.97
C LEU A 111 1.96 -13.96 2.85
N ALA A 112 1.75 -12.71 3.28
CA ALA A 112 2.69 -12.00 4.15
C ALA A 112 2.63 -12.49 5.60
N THR A 113 1.45 -12.93 6.09
CA THR A 113 1.24 -13.29 7.50
C THR A 113 0.73 -14.71 7.70
N GLY A 114 0.20 -15.36 6.66
CA GLY A 114 -0.53 -16.63 6.72
C GLY A 114 -1.97 -16.51 7.22
N GLU A 115 -2.40 -15.31 7.64
CA GLU A 115 -3.75 -15.09 8.16
C GLU A 115 -4.75 -14.81 7.02
N PRO A 116 -5.98 -15.34 7.10
CA PRO A 116 -7.00 -15.09 6.08
C PRO A 116 -7.56 -13.67 6.19
N ILE A 117 -7.77 -13.02 5.04
CA ILE A 117 -8.44 -11.72 4.91
C ILE A 117 -9.83 -11.91 4.29
N ASP A 118 -10.85 -11.39 4.95
CA ASP A 118 -12.21 -11.36 4.41
C ASP A 118 -12.29 -10.44 3.18
N SER A 119 -12.41 -11.06 2.00
CA SER A 119 -12.53 -10.40 0.70
C SER A 119 -13.76 -9.52 0.57
N SER A 120 -14.82 -9.77 1.34
CA SER A 120 -16.04 -8.96 1.29
C SER A 120 -15.80 -7.51 1.71
N SER A 121 -14.74 -7.27 2.48
CA SER A 121 -14.30 -5.95 2.92
C SER A 121 -13.31 -5.27 1.96
N LEU A 122 -12.79 -6.01 0.97
CA LEU A 122 -11.75 -5.57 0.05
C LEU A 122 -12.33 -5.20 -1.32
N ASP A 123 -12.57 -3.90 -1.52
CA ASP A 123 -12.86 -3.37 -2.86
C ASP A 123 -11.62 -3.46 -3.75
N PHE A 124 -11.60 -4.44 -4.66
CA PHE A 124 -10.54 -4.63 -5.66
C PHE A 124 -10.84 -3.87 -6.96
N PHE A 125 -9.82 -3.37 -7.64
CA PHE A 125 -10.00 -2.91 -9.02
C PHE A 125 -10.15 -4.10 -9.95
N LYS A 126 -11.00 -3.97 -10.98
CA LYS A 126 -11.39 -5.05 -11.90
C LYS A 126 -10.23 -5.81 -12.53
N ASP A 127 -9.09 -5.16 -12.72
CA ASP A 127 -7.90 -5.74 -13.35
C ASP A 127 -6.78 -6.07 -12.35
N THR A 128 -7.07 -6.08 -11.05
CA THR A 128 -6.09 -6.39 -10.00
C THR A 128 -5.95 -7.90 -9.86
N ASP A 129 -4.78 -8.43 -10.16
CA ASP A 129 -4.47 -9.85 -9.95
C ASP A 129 -3.63 -10.11 -8.71
N SER A 130 -2.82 -9.13 -8.32
CA SER A 130 -1.98 -9.19 -7.13
C SER A 130 -1.98 -7.85 -6.42
N ILE A 131 -1.89 -7.88 -5.09
CA ILE A 131 -1.72 -6.71 -4.23
C ILE A 131 -0.58 -7.02 -3.28
N MET A 132 0.37 -6.09 -3.21
CA MET A 132 1.38 -6.06 -2.16
C MET A 132 1.34 -4.69 -1.50
N ALA A 133 1.20 -4.66 -0.18
CA ALA A 133 1.18 -3.43 0.59
C ALA A 133 1.90 -3.60 1.92
N VAL A 134 2.68 -2.60 2.30
CA VAL A 134 3.44 -2.59 3.55
C VAL A 134 3.14 -1.28 4.27
N PRO A 135 2.46 -1.30 5.43
CA PRO A 135 2.26 -0.10 6.21
C PRO A 135 3.58 0.32 6.89
N LEU A 136 3.94 1.59 6.76
CA LEU A 136 5.13 2.16 7.39
C LEU A 136 4.70 3.16 8.47
N PHE A 137 5.30 3.05 9.66
CA PHE A 137 5.04 3.94 10.80
C PHE A 137 6.34 4.59 11.23
N PHE A 138 6.33 5.90 11.41
CA PHE A 138 7.44 6.65 11.99
C PHE A 138 6.90 7.56 13.11
N ARG A 139 7.78 7.90 14.05
CA ARG A 139 7.46 8.90 15.09
C ARG A 139 7.85 10.27 14.58
N GLU A 140 6.94 11.24 14.71
CA GLU A 140 7.32 12.64 14.55
C GLU A 140 8.19 13.08 15.75
N ALA A 141 9.22 13.88 15.49
CA ALA A 141 10.11 14.46 16.51
C ALA A 141 9.37 15.44 17.44
#